data_AF-A0AAD4HVL2-F1
#
_entry.id   AF-A0AAD4HVL2-F1
#
_cell.length_a   1.000
_cell.length_b   1.000
_cell.length_c   1.000
_cell.angle_alpha   90.00
_cell.angle_beta   90.00
_cell.angle_gamma   90.00
#
_symmetry.space_group_name_H-M   'P 1'
#
loop_
_entity.id
_entity.type
_entity.pdbx_description
1 polymer ?
#
loop_
_entity_poly.entity_id
_entity_poly.type
_entity_poly.pdbx_seq_one_letter_code
_entity_poly.pdbx_strand_id
1 'polypeptide(L)'
;MSGLERKLADATVKRNMEEEDDGYKYPWPPGAWQEATDAILNGTYKPRPPRRYPILLTHDSPVHSASQLQQLVETESPPPVTVTSQVDFRGQEIRKVTICDIGWEEWDRLEDKAELSLGIADDVTVMFEGKRRSATTVKALKEGITLKDDDNEEAVKASSELADRESGHD
;
A
#
# COMPACT_ATOMS: atom_id res chain seq x y z
N MET A 1 -46.65 23.72 -2.56
CA MET A 1 -45.87 23.09 -1.49
C MET A 1 -46.72 23.08 -0.23
N SER A 2 -47.19 21.90 0.16
CA SER A 2 -48.18 21.73 1.22
C SER A 2 -47.52 21.80 2.60
N GLY A 3 -48.28 22.21 3.63
CA GLY A 3 -47.77 22.32 5.00
C GLY A 3 -47.24 21.00 5.61
N LEU A 4 -47.48 19.87 4.96
CA LEU A 4 -46.96 18.55 5.34
C LEU A 4 -45.50 18.33 4.87
N GLU A 5 -45.09 18.93 3.75
CA GLU A 5 -43.72 18.79 3.23
C GLU A 5 -42.72 19.59 4.07
N ARG A 6 -43.13 20.76 4.61
CA ARG A 6 -42.31 21.51 5.58
C ARG A 6 -42.17 20.78 6.92
N LYS A 7 -43.21 20.06 7.37
CA LYS A 7 -43.17 19.32 8.64
C LYS A 7 -42.29 18.08 8.57
N LEU A 8 -42.13 17.45 7.39
CA LEU A 8 -41.16 16.38 7.22
C LEU A 8 -39.71 16.90 7.22
N ALA A 9 -39.44 18.02 6.52
CA ALA A 9 -38.08 18.60 6.50
C ALA A 9 -37.63 19.07 7.90
N ASP A 10 -38.53 19.64 8.70
CA ASP A 10 -38.23 20.11 10.07
C ASP A 10 -38.09 18.93 11.07
N ALA A 11 -38.80 17.83 10.85
CA ALA A 11 -38.70 16.63 11.69
C ALA A 11 -37.46 15.78 11.41
N THR A 12 -36.91 15.81 10.19
CA THR A 12 -35.63 15.15 9.88
C THR A 12 -34.43 15.90 10.45
N VAL A 13 -34.52 17.23 10.61
CA VAL A 13 -33.46 18.04 11.22
C VAL A 13 -33.45 17.91 12.75
N LYS A 14 -34.61 17.77 13.40
CA LYS A 14 -34.70 17.62 14.87
C LYS A 14 -34.31 16.24 15.41
N ARG A 15 -34.28 15.19 14.58
CA ARG A 15 -33.99 13.83 15.06
C ARG A 15 -32.50 13.51 15.22
N ASN A 16 -31.61 14.43 14.89
CA ASN A 16 -30.15 14.28 15.04
C ASN A 16 -29.56 15.05 16.23
N MET A 17 -30.38 15.55 17.16
CA MET A 17 -29.90 16.45 18.23
C MET A 17 -30.33 16.06 19.64
N GLU A 18 -30.97 14.90 19.82
CA GLU A 18 -31.25 14.30 21.13
C GLU A 18 -30.80 12.82 21.11
N GLU A 19 -29.55 12.59 20.72
CA GLU A 19 -28.84 11.37 21.12
C GLU A 19 -27.91 11.73 22.27
N GLU A 20 -28.03 10.92 23.30
CA GLU A 20 -27.37 10.98 24.59
C GLU A 20 -25.88 11.34 24.46
N ASP A 21 -25.43 12.25 25.31
CA ASP A 21 -24.04 12.62 25.52
C ASP A 21 -23.26 11.41 26.03
N ASP A 22 -22.91 10.51 25.12
CA ASP A 22 -22.05 9.36 25.34
C ASP A 22 -20.58 9.77 25.27
N GLY A 23 -20.23 11.06 25.38
CA GLY A 23 -18.85 11.52 25.35
C GLY A 23 -18.07 11.12 24.09
N TYR A 24 -18.72 10.55 23.06
CA TYR A 24 -18.10 10.33 21.76
C TYR A 24 -18.00 11.67 21.08
N LYS A 25 -16.86 12.32 21.33
CA LYS A 25 -16.40 13.46 20.56
C LYS A 25 -16.25 12.99 19.11
N TYR A 26 -17.29 13.20 18.30
CA TYR A 26 -17.21 12.97 16.86
C TYR A 26 -15.94 13.67 16.35
N PRO A 27 -15.05 12.95 15.63
CA PRO A 27 -13.75 13.49 15.26
C PRO A 27 -13.84 14.63 14.24
N TRP A 28 -15.05 14.94 13.77
CA TRP A 28 -15.33 15.94 12.76
C TRP A 28 -16.01 17.15 13.42
N PRO A 29 -15.53 18.38 13.17
CA PRO A 29 -16.22 19.57 13.64
C PRO A 29 -17.61 19.68 12.99
N PRO A 30 -18.59 20.32 13.67
CA PRO A 30 -19.86 20.65 13.05
C PRO A 30 -19.65 21.39 11.72
N GLY A 31 -20.28 20.91 10.64
CA GLY A 31 -20.15 21.51 9.31
C GLY A 31 -19.03 20.93 8.43
N ALA A 32 -18.18 20.02 8.92
CA ALA A 32 -17.13 19.39 8.11
C ALA A 32 -17.68 18.70 6.84
N TRP A 33 -18.86 18.07 6.95
CA TRP A 33 -19.55 17.48 5.81
C TRP A 33 -20.04 18.51 4.79
N GLN A 34 -20.53 19.65 5.27
CA GLN A 34 -20.99 20.75 4.42
C GLN A 34 -19.81 21.35 3.64
N GLU A 35 -18.70 21.63 4.33
CA GLU A 35 -17.48 22.16 3.73
C GLU A 35 -16.87 21.19 2.70
N ALA A 36 -16.85 19.89 3.01
CA ALA A 36 -16.41 18.87 2.06
C ALA A 36 -17.32 18.81 0.82
N THR A 37 -18.64 18.90 1.02
CA THR A 37 -19.62 18.91 -0.08
C THR A 37 -19.46 20.14 -0.95
N ASP A 38 -19.34 21.32 -0.35
CA ASP A 38 -19.11 22.57 -1.07
C ASP A 38 -17.78 22.56 -1.82
N ALA A 39 -16.72 21.97 -1.24
CA ALA A 39 -15.45 21.81 -1.93
C ALA A 39 -15.56 20.89 -3.16
N ILE A 40 -16.33 19.80 -3.05
CA ILE A 40 -16.57 18.89 -4.19
C ILE A 40 -17.36 19.61 -5.28
N LEU A 41 -18.45 20.29 -4.91
CA LEU A 41 -19.31 21.01 -5.86
C LEU A 41 -18.61 22.18 -6.54
N ASN A 42 -17.74 22.90 -5.81
CA ASN A 42 -16.95 24.01 -6.34
C ASN A 42 -15.65 23.55 -7.03
N GLY A 43 -15.39 22.23 -7.12
CA GLY A 43 -14.18 21.68 -7.73
C GLY A 43 -12.88 22.03 -6.99
N THR A 44 -12.97 22.51 -5.75
CA THR A 44 -11.81 22.85 -4.90
C THR A 44 -11.40 21.69 -3.99
N TYR A 45 -12.16 20.59 -4.00
CA TYR A 45 -11.81 19.37 -3.27
C TYR A 45 -10.49 18.82 -3.80
N LYS A 46 -9.49 18.77 -2.91
CA LYS A 46 -8.23 18.11 -3.20
C LYS A 46 -8.40 16.63 -2.90
N PRO A 47 -8.46 15.75 -3.91
CA PRO A 47 -8.51 14.32 -3.64
C PRO A 47 -7.28 13.95 -2.82
N ARG A 48 -7.52 13.20 -1.75
CA ARG A 48 -6.43 12.62 -0.97
C ARG A 48 -5.58 11.77 -1.91
N PRO A 49 -4.24 11.80 -1.81
CA PRO A 49 -3.42 10.90 -2.58
C PRO A 49 -3.89 9.44 -2.37
N PRO A 50 -3.86 8.61 -3.42
CA PRO A 50 -4.28 7.22 -3.34
C PRO A 50 -3.61 6.51 -2.16
N ARG A 51 -4.37 5.67 -1.47
CA ARG A 51 -3.81 4.89 -0.36
C ARG A 51 -2.78 3.90 -0.91
N ARG A 52 -1.53 4.06 -0.48
CA ARG A 52 -0.43 3.15 -0.78
C ARG A 52 -0.19 2.17 0.37
N TYR A 53 0.22 0.96 0.05
CA TYR A 53 0.54 -0.12 0.98
C TYR A 53 2.03 -0.48 0.87
N PRO A 54 2.82 -0.26 1.92
CA PRO A 54 4.24 -0.61 1.90
C PRO A 54 4.42 -2.12 2.07
N ILE A 55 5.04 -2.76 1.07
CA ILE A 55 5.44 -4.16 1.07
C ILE A 55 6.94 -4.23 1.35
N LEU A 56 7.33 -5.00 2.35
CA LEU A 56 8.72 -5.21 2.72
C LEU A 56 9.37 -6.21 1.75
N LEU A 57 10.49 -5.82 1.16
CA LEU A 57 11.33 -6.71 0.36
C LEU A 57 12.48 -7.21 1.24
N THR A 58 12.48 -8.51 1.51
CA THR A 58 13.54 -9.17 2.32
C THR A 58 14.00 -10.44 1.64
N HIS A 59 15.29 -10.75 1.74
CA HIS A 59 15.84 -12.01 1.23
C HIS A 59 15.19 -13.27 1.82
N ASP A 60 14.67 -13.17 3.04
CA ASP A 60 13.99 -14.29 3.72
C ASP A 60 12.50 -14.43 3.30
N SER A 61 12.00 -13.52 2.47
CA SER A 61 10.62 -13.56 1.97
C SER A 61 10.59 -14.21 0.58
N PRO A 62 9.49 -14.91 0.23
CA PRO A 62 9.26 -15.39 -1.14
C PRO A 62 9.29 -14.28 -2.19
N VAL A 63 9.09 -13.03 -1.79
CA VAL A 63 9.19 -11.86 -2.66
C VAL A 63 10.31 -10.96 -2.13
N HIS A 64 11.45 -10.96 -2.82
CA HIS A 64 12.63 -10.21 -2.40
C HIS A 64 13.01 -9.07 -3.36
N SER A 65 12.38 -8.99 -4.54
CA SER A 65 12.62 -7.93 -5.53
C SER A 65 11.32 -7.27 -6.01
N ALA A 66 11.46 -6.06 -6.57
CA ALA A 66 10.33 -5.35 -7.18
C ALA A 66 9.81 -6.06 -8.43
N SER A 67 10.69 -6.72 -9.20
CA SER A 67 10.33 -7.51 -10.37
C SER A 67 9.50 -8.73 -9.99
N GLN A 68 9.85 -9.40 -8.89
CA GLN A 68 9.05 -10.50 -8.35
C GLN A 68 7.67 -10.02 -7.88
N LEU A 69 7.63 -8.87 -7.20
CA LEU A 69 6.36 -8.28 -6.80
C LEU A 69 5.52 -7.90 -8.03
N GLN A 70 6.14 -7.34 -9.08
CA GLN A 70 5.49 -7.03 -10.37
C GLN A 70 4.84 -8.27 -10.99
N GLN A 71 5.57 -9.39 -11.07
CA GLN A 71 5.05 -10.64 -11.60
C GLN A 71 3.84 -11.12 -10.79
N LEU A 72 3.90 -10.96 -9.47
CA LEU A 72 2.84 -11.39 -8.57
C LEU A 72 1.59 -10.50 -8.72
N VAL A 73 1.73 -9.18 -8.81
CA VAL A 73 0.60 -8.26 -8.93
C VAL A 73 0.18 -7.96 -10.38
N GLU A 74 0.86 -8.55 -11.36
CA GLU A 74 0.61 -8.39 -12.80
C GLU A 74 0.56 -6.91 -13.22
N THR A 75 1.59 -6.14 -12.84
CA THR A 75 1.73 -4.74 -13.26
C THR A 75 2.62 -4.60 -14.49
N GLU A 76 2.35 -3.58 -15.31
CA GLU A 76 3.13 -3.31 -16.53
C GLU A 76 4.60 -2.99 -16.25
N SER A 77 4.86 -2.33 -15.11
CA SER A 77 6.20 -1.99 -14.64
C SER A 77 6.40 -2.39 -13.18
N PRO A 78 7.66 -2.57 -12.73
CA PRO A 78 7.96 -2.76 -11.32
C PRO A 78 7.44 -1.59 -10.49
N PRO A 79 6.87 -1.86 -9.30
CA PRO A 79 6.49 -0.79 -8.38
C PRO A 79 7.73 -0.04 -7.89
N PRO A 80 7.58 1.24 -7.48
CA PRO A 80 8.70 2.04 -7.02
C PRO A 80 9.36 1.39 -5.80
N VAL A 81 10.68 1.44 -5.76
CA VAL A 81 11.47 0.93 -4.63
C VAL A 81 11.94 2.10 -3.80
N THR A 82 11.70 2.04 -2.49
CA THR A 82 12.17 3.03 -1.53
C THR A 82 12.97 2.35 -0.43
N VAL A 83 14.16 2.88 -0.15
CA VAL A 83 14.93 2.51 1.04
C VAL A 83 14.48 3.41 2.19
N THR A 84 14.06 2.80 3.29
CA THR A 84 13.58 3.52 4.47
C THR A 84 14.05 2.87 5.77
N SER A 85 13.65 3.44 6.90
CA SER A 85 13.96 2.96 8.24
C SER A 85 12.81 2.13 8.79
N GLN A 86 13.10 0.90 9.22
CA GLN A 86 12.26 0.18 10.17
C GLN A 86 12.46 0.83 11.53
N VAL A 87 11.36 1.07 12.25
CA VAL A 87 11.36 1.73 13.55
C VAL A 87 10.67 0.89 14.61
N ASP A 88 11.09 1.06 15.86
CA ASP A 88 10.42 0.47 17.01
C ASP A 88 9.15 1.25 17.41
N PHE A 89 8.47 0.80 18.47
CA PHE A 89 7.30 1.48 19.02
C PHE A 89 7.58 2.93 19.48
N ARG A 90 8.84 3.26 19.82
CA ARG A 90 9.27 4.62 20.17
C ARG A 90 9.60 5.46 18.94
N GLY A 91 9.68 4.85 17.75
CA GLY A 91 10.08 5.48 16.50
C GLY A 91 11.59 5.59 16.34
N GLN A 92 12.37 4.85 17.11
CA GLN A 92 13.80 4.77 16.93
C GLN A 92 14.11 3.84 15.77
N GLU A 93 15.05 4.25 14.91
CA GLU A 93 15.49 3.43 13.79
C GLU A 93 16.17 2.16 14.31
N ILE A 94 15.65 1.01 13.86
CA ILE A 94 16.23 -0.31 14.13
C ILE A 94 17.22 -0.66 13.02
N ARG A 95 16.81 -0.51 11.75
CA ARG A 95 17.61 -0.80 10.57
C ARG A 95 17.04 -0.14 9.31
N LYS A 96 17.85 -0.07 8.26
CA LYS A 96 17.36 0.23 6.90
C LYS A 96 16.69 -1.00 6.28
N VAL A 97 15.61 -0.76 5.57
CA VAL A 97 14.82 -1.76 4.86
C VAL A 97 14.42 -1.23 3.49
N THR A 98 14.22 -2.14 2.56
CA THR A 98 13.72 -1.84 1.23
C THR A 98 12.24 -2.17 1.18
N ILE A 99 11.44 -1.24 0.68
CA ILE A 99 10.00 -1.43 0.50
C ILE A 99 9.59 -1.09 -0.93
N CYS A 100 8.50 -1.71 -1.38
CA CYS A 100 7.73 -1.27 -2.52
C CYS A 100 6.38 -0.72 -2.06
N ASP A 101 5.92 0.35 -2.70
CA ASP A 101 4.61 0.93 -2.45
C ASP A 101 3.62 0.55 -3.55
N ILE A 102 2.60 -0.22 -3.18
CA ILE A 102 1.58 -0.67 -4.12
C ILE A 102 0.23 -0.01 -3.83
N GLY A 103 -0.62 0.12 -4.85
CA GLY A 103 -1.98 0.62 -4.71
C GLY A 103 -2.94 -0.45 -4.18
N TRP A 104 -4.23 -0.10 -4.16
CA TRP A 104 -5.28 -1.02 -3.69
C TRP A 104 -5.49 -2.21 -4.63
N GLU A 105 -5.47 -1.98 -5.94
CA GLU A 105 -5.71 -3.05 -6.92
C GLU A 105 -4.56 -4.06 -6.93
N GLU A 106 -3.32 -3.59 -6.83
CA GLU A 106 -2.16 -4.46 -6.71
C GLU A 106 -2.17 -5.22 -5.37
N TRP A 107 -2.60 -4.56 -4.30
CA TRP A 107 -2.78 -5.19 -2.99
C TRP A 107 -3.80 -6.34 -3.03
N ASP A 108 -4.95 -6.11 -3.67
CA ASP A 108 -6.01 -7.10 -3.83
C ASP A 108 -5.49 -8.35 -4.57
N ARG A 109 -4.78 -8.15 -5.69
CA ARG A 109 -4.14 -9.24 -6.44
C ARG A 109 -3.04 -9.95 -5.64
N LEU A 110 -2.32 -9.21 -4.80
CA LEU A 110 -1.29 -9.77 -3.94
C LEU A 110 -1.91 -10.69 -2.88
N GLU A 111 -2.99 -10.26 -2.23
CA GLU A 111 -3.75 -11.07 -1.27
C GLU A 111 -4.33 -12.33 -1.92
N ASP A 112 -4.72 -12.26 -3.19
CA ASP A 112 -5.20 -13.42 -3.93
C ASP A 112 -4.13 -14.49 -4.17
N LYS A 113 -2.85 -14.11 -4.26
CA LYS A 113 -1.76 -15.01 -4.66
C LYS A 113 -0.75 -15.34 -3.55
N ALA A 114 -0.79 -14.60 -2.45
CA ALA A 114 0.16 -14.76 -1.36
C ALA A 114 -0.52 -14.69 0.00
N GLU A 115 0.09 -15.34 0.98
CA GLU A 115 -0.22 -15.16 2.38
C GLU A 115 0.56 -13.96 2.92
N LEU A 116 -0.16 -12.96 3.42
CA LEU A 116 0.40 -11.71 3.90
C LEU A 116 0.43 -11.67 5.43
N SER A 117 1.55 -11.23 5.99
CA SER A 117 1.61 -10.82 7.38
C SER A 117 1.33 -9.33 7.47
N LEU A 118 0.12 -8.99 7.88
CA LEU A 118 -0.18 -7.67 8.43
C LEU A 118 0.51 -7.60 9.79
N GLY A 119 1.39 -6.61 9.99
CA GLY A 119 2.31 -6.47 11.11
C GLY A 119 1.69 -6.32 12.51
N ILE A 120 0.72 -7.14 12.89
CA ILE A 120 0.19 -7.24 14.25
C ILE A 120 0.99 -8.28 15.05
N ALA A 121 1.47 -9.36 14.39
CA ALA A 121 2.31 -10.37 15.03
C ALA A 121 3.82 -10.13 14.84
N ASP A 122 4.22 -9.54 13.70
CA ASP A 122 5.63 -9.33 13.33
C ASP A 122 6.06 -7.84 13.35
N ASP A 123 5.14 -6.93 13.72
CA ASP A 123 5.27 -5.47 13.96
C ASP A 123 6.38 -4.74 13.17
N VAL A 124 6.39 -4.91 11.85
CA VAL A 124 7.28 -4.13 10.98
C VAL A 124 6.67 -2.75 10.75
N THR A 125 6.96 -1.82 11.65
CA THR A 125 6.67 -0.40 11.42
C THR A 125 7.82 0.24 10.65
N VAL A 126 7.50 0.92 9.54
CA VAL A 126 8.46 1.68 8.75
C VAL A 126 8.11 3.15 8.72
N MET A 127 9.13 3.99 8.54
CA MET A 127 8.91 5.38 8.15
C MET A 127 8.59 5.42 6.66
N PHE A 128 7.50 6.07 6.27
CA PHE A 128 7.18 6.28 4.87
C PHE A 128 6.54 7.66 4.70
N GLU A 129 7.11 8.48 3.82
CA GLU A 129 6.69 9.88 3.63
C GLU A 129 6.63 10.68 4.94
N GLY A 130 7.60 10.45 5.83
CA GLY A 130 7.67 11.11 7.14
C GLY A 130 6.64 10.63 8.18
N LYS A 131 5.87 9.57 7.89
CA LYS A 131 4.86 8.99 8.78
C LYS A 131 5.20 7.55 9.12
N ARG A 132 4.84 7.11 10.33
CA ARG A 132 4.91 5.68 10.70
C ARG A 132 3.79 4.93 10.00
N ARG A 133 4.12 3.83 9.33
CA ARG A 133 3.16 2.95 8.67
C ARG A 133 3.55 1.50 8.92
N SER A 134 2.55 0.65 9.09
CA SER A 134 2.77 -0.80 9.13
C SER A 134 3.12 -1.28 7.73
N ALA A 135 4.29 -1.90 7.59
CA ALA A 135 4.68 -2.63 6.40
C ALA A 135 4.13 -4.05 6.44
N THR A 136 3.87 -4.59 5.26
CA THR A 136 3.38 -5.94 5.07
C THR A 136 4.49 -6.81 4.52
N THR A 137 4.61 -8.03 5.01
CA THR A 137 5.58 -9.00 4.52
C THR A 137 4.85 -10.16 3.87
N VAL A 138 5.33 -10.62 2.72
CA VAL A 138 4.85 -11.86 2.09
C VAL A 138 5.43 -13.04 2.86
N LYS A 139 4.58 -13.89 3.44
CA LYS A 139 5.00 -15.08 4.21
C LYS A 139 5.16 -16.30 3.33
N ALA A 140 4.19 -16.54 2.46
CA ALA A 140 4.15 -17.69 1.57
C ALA A 140 3.43 -17.33 0.28
N LEU A 141 3.75 -18.03 -0.80
CA LEU A 141 2.95 -17.99 -2.03
C LEU A 141 1.89 -19.08 -1.96
N LYS A 142 0.71 -18.81 -2.51
CA LYS A 142 -0.34 -19.82 -2.65
C LYS A 142 0.04 -20.83 -3.72
N GLU A 143 -0.55 -22.03 -3.66
CA GLU A 143 -0.25 -23.13 -4.57
C GLU A 143 -0.39 -22.73 -6.05
N GLY A 144 0.55 -23.17 -6.88
CA GLY A 144 0.57 -22.91 -8.32
C GLY A 144 1.22 -21.60 -8.75
N ILE A 145 1.66 -20.77 -7.81
CA ILE A 145 2.41 -19.54 -8.10
C ILE A 145 3.92 -19.83 -8.11
N THR A 146 4.59 -19.52 -9.22
CA THR A 146 6.05 -19.59 -9.36
C THR A 146 6.59 -18.26 -9.84
N LEU A 147 7.56 -17.70 -9.12
CA LEU A 147 8.25 -16.47 -9.50
C LEU A 147 9.56 -16.83 -10.21
N LYS A 148 9.95 -16.04 -11.22
CA LYS A 148 11.26 -16.16 -11.85
C LYS A 148 12.28 -15.33 -11.07
N ASP A 149 13.43 -15.91 -10.77
CA ASP A 149 14.56 -15.20 -10.19
C ASP A 149 15.26 -14.34 -11.26
N ASP A 150 15.58 -13.09 -10.90
CA ASP A 150 16.22 -12.12 -11.78
C ASP A 150 17.70 -12.49 -12.10
N ASP A 151 18.31 -13.38 -11.30
CA ASP A 151 19.76 -13.68 -11.36
C ASP A 151 20.20 -14.58 -12.54
N ASN A 152 19.28 -15.13 -13.33
CA ASN A 152 19.62 -16.12 -14.36
C ASN A 152 19.80 -15.55 -15.78
N GLU A 153 19.53 -14.27 -16.04
CA GLU A 153 19.71 -13.69 -17.38
C GLU A 153 21.07 -13.04 -17.63
N GLU A 154 21.80 -12.57 -16.60
CA GLU A 154 23.14 -11.99 -16.79
C GLU A 154 24.26 -13.04 -16.89
N ALA A 155 24.12 -14.19 -16.23
CA ALA A 155 25.14 -15.25 -16.26
C ALA A 155 25.24 -15.95 -17.63
N VAL A 156 24.13 -16.07 -18.36
CA VAL A 156 24.11 -16.75 -19.68
C VAL A 156 24.76 -15.89 -20.76
N LYS A 157 24.70 -14.56 -20.65
CA LYS A 157 25.36 -13.64 -21.58
C LYS A 157 26.88 -13.56 -21.36
N ALA A 158 27.32 -13.59 -20.10
CA ALA A 158 28.75 -13.55 -19.79
C ALA A 158 29.49 -14.84 -20.21
N SER A 159 28.81 -16.00 -20.20
CA SER A 159 29.41 -17.26 -20.65
C SER A 159 29.43 -17.45 -22.17
N SER A 160 28.55 -16.78 -22.94
CA SER A 160 28.59 -16.91 -24.41
C SER A 160 29.65 -16.01 -25.07
N GLU A 161 29.98 -14.85 -24.47
CA GLU A 161 30.93 -13.89 -25.08
C GLU A 161 32.41 -14.27 -24.86
N LEU A 162 32.72 -15.16 -23.91
CA LEU A 162 34.06 -15.68 -23.66
C LEU A 162 34.43 -16.88 -24.55
N ALA A 163 33.44 -17.58 -25.13
CA ALA A 163 33.69 -18.75 -25.99
C ALA A 163 34.09 -18.37 -27.43
N ASP A 164 33.72 -17.17 -27.90
CA ASP A 164 34.03 -16.72 -29.27
C ASP A 164 35.43 -16.07 -29.41
N ARG A 165 36.17 -15.88 -28.31
CA ARG A 165 37.48 -15.21 -28.33
C ARG A 165 38.70 -16.15 -28.33
N GLU A 166 38.52 -17.45 -28.10
CA GLU A 166 39.64 -18.43 -28.08
C GLU A 166 39.77 -19.27 -29.37
N SER A 167 38.89 -19.14 -30.36
CA SER A 167 38.93 -19.92 -31.61
C SER A 167 39.76 -19.28 -32.75
N GLY A 168 40.54 -18.23 -32.48
CA GLY A 168 41.10 -17.36 -33.53
C GLY A 168 42.57 -17.00 -33.40
N HIS A 169 43.47 -17.96 -33.16
CA HIS A 169 44.89 -17.83 -33.52
C HIS A 169 45.53 -19.20 -33.68
N ASP A 170 45.63 -19.64 -34.93
CA ASP A 170 46.60 -20.62 -35.42
C ASP A 170 47.52 -19.88 -36.41
#